data_AF-A0A109D5Y5-F1
#
_entry.id   AF-A0A109D5Y5-F1
#
_cell.length_a   1.000
_cell.length_b   1.000
_cell.length_c   1.000
_cell.angle_alpha   90.00
_cell.angle_beta   90.00
_cell.angle_gamma   90.00
#
_symmetry.space_group_name_H-M   'P 1'
#
loop_
_entity.id
_entity.type
_entity.pdbx_description
1 polymer ?
#
loop_
_entity_poly.entity_id
_entity_poly.type
_entity_poly.pdbx_seq_one_letter_code
_entity_poly.pdbx_strand_id
1 'polypeptide(L)'
;MKNIFDVLKDSHEKQRLLMDAILQTSGDTQARQEFYSNLKEELTKHAVAEERHFYAPLIESDQSVDMTRHGIAEHHGIDKVLAQLDDTEMSSPTWLTLMKTLKHKVEHHLEEEEQHFFQTAGKVLDSDQKETLALKYEQEMA
;
A
#
# COMPACT_ATOMS: atom_id res chain seq x y z
N MET A 1 18.24 -13.24 -5.21
CA MET A 1 17.12 -13.21 -4.24
C MET A 1 16.14 -12.15 -4.71
N LYS A 2 14.94 -12.06 -4.12
CA LYS A 2 14.08 -10.89 -4.36
C LYS A 2 14.72 -9.67 -3.70
N ASN A 3 14.53 -8.51 -4.32
CA ASN A 3 14.94 -7.23 -3.76
C ASN A 3 13.70 -6.45 -3.27
N ILE A 4 13.90 -5.34 -2.56
CA ILE A 4 12.81 -4.54 -1.97
C ILE A 4 11.72 -4.15 -2.99
N PHE A 5 12.07 -3.82 -4.23
CA PHE A 5 11.09 -3.47 -5.26
C PHE A 5 10.24 -4.66 -5.70
N ASP A 6 10.81 -5.87 -5.68
CA ASP A 6 10.08 -7.08 -6.06
C ASP A 6 9.00 -7.39 -5.01
N VAL A 7 9.36 -7.33 -3.72
CA VAL A 7 8.43 -7.66 -2.61
C VAL A 7 7.36 -6.59 -2.40
N LEU A 8 7.67 -5.32 -2.67
CA LEU A 8 6.67 -4.25 -2.70
C LEU A 8 5.67 -4.50 -3.83
N LYS A 9 6.13 -4.77 -5.05
CA LYS A 9 5.24 -5.07 -6.20
C LYS A 9 4.35 -6.28 -5.97
N ASP A 10 4.84 -7.32 -5.30
CA ASP A 10 4.01 -8.47 -4.94
C ASP A 10 2.86 -8.08 -4.00
N SER A 11 3.13 -7.21 -3.02
CA SER A 11 2.08 -6.64 -2.15
C SER A 11 1.14 -5.73 -2.94
N HIS A 12 1.66 -4.88 -3.82
CA HIS A 12 0.85 -3.98 -4.66
C HIS A 12 -0.15 -4.77 -5.51
N GLU A 13 0.30 -5.88 -6.11
CA GLU A 13 -0.56 -6.76 -6.89
C GLU A 13 -1.65 -7.40 -6.01
N LYS A 14 -1.30 -7.86 -4.81
CA LYS A 14 -2.29 -8.38 -3.86
C LYS A 14 -3.34 -7.33 -3.49
N GLN A 15 -2.93 -6.09 -3.24
CA GLN A 15 -3.85 -4.97 -2.97
C GLN A 15 -4.80 -4.73 -4.15
N ARG A 16 -4.29 -4.68 -5.38
CA ARG A 16 -5.10 -4.52 -6.60
C ARG A 16 -6.14 -5.63 -6.75
N LEU A 17 -5.71 -6.88 -6.62
CA LEU A 17 -6.57 -8.06 -6.72
C LEU A 17 -7.67 -8.07 -5.66
N LEU A 18 -7.35 -7.73 -4.41
CA LEU A 18 -8.33 -7.65 -3.32
C LEU A 18 -9.36 -6.55 -3.58
N MET A 19 -8.93 -5.36 -4.01
CA MET A 19 -9.83 -4.26 -4.34
C MET A 19 -10.76 -4.62 -5.51
N ASP A 20 -10.24 -5.26 -6.55
CA ASP A 20 -11.05 -5.74 -7.67
C ASP A 20 -12.06 -6.80 -7.23
N ALA A 21 -11.64 -7.79 -6.45
CA ALA A 21 -12.52 -8.83 -5.92
C ALA A 21 -13.66 -8.23 -5.08
N ILE A 22 -13.36 -7.26 -4.21
CA ILE A 22 -14.38 -6.55 -3.41
C ILE A 22 -15.39 -5.85 -4.32
N LEU A 23 -14.95 -5.16 -5.37
CA LEU A 23 -15.84 -4.43 -6.28
C LEU A 23 -16.71 -5.34 -7.15
N GLN A 24 -16.36 -6.63 -7.29
CA GLN A 24 -17.23 -7.64 -7.94
C GLN A 24 -18.33 -8.19 -7.01
N THR A 25 -18.26 -7.92 -5.71
CA THR A 25 -19.30 -8.34 -4.75
C THR A 25 -20.41 -7.29 -4.62
N SER A 26 -21.53 -7.64 -3.96
CA SER A 26 -22.64 -6.72 -3.66
C SER A 26 -23.20 -6.97 -2.25
N GLY A 27 -23.82 -5.95 -1.65
CA GLY A 27 -24.44 -6.03 -0.32
C GLY A 27 -23.46 -6.27 0.83
N ASP A 28 -23.93 -6.86 1.91
CA ASP A 28 -23.11 -7.24 3.06
C ASP A 28 -23.02 -8.77 3.13
N THR A 29 -22.15 -9.33 2.29
CA THR A 29 -21.93 -10.78 2.22
C THR A 29 -20.67 -11.15 2.98
N GLN A 30 -20.64 -12.37 3.52
CA GLN A 30 -19.46 -12.90 4.21
C GLN A 30 -18.18 -12.79 3.37
N ALA A 31 -18.27 -13.05 2.06
CA ALA A 31 -17.13 -12.92 1.15
C ALA A 31 -16.62 -11.47 1.05
N ARG A 32 -17.53 -10.47 0.98
CA ARG A 32 -17.14 -9.05 0.96
C ARG A 32 -16.47 -8.65 2.28
N GLN A 33 -17.01 -9.08 3.41
CA GLN A 33 -16.43 -8.82 4.73
C GLN A 33 -15.02 -9.40 4.84
N GLU A 34 -14.83 -10.65 4.42
CA GLU A 34 -13.53 -11.32 4.43
C GLU A 34 -12.51 -10.62 3.52
N PHE A 35 -12.89 -10.32 2.27
CA PHE A 35 -12.00 -9.62 1.35
C PHE A 35 -11.65 -8.21 1.84
N TYR A 36 -12.61 -7.47 2.40
CA TYR A 36 -12.34 -6.15 2.98
C TYR A 36 -11.42 -6.23 4.18
N SER A 37 -11.62 -7.20 5.08
CA SER A 37 -10.72 -7.44 6.21
C SER A 37 -9.30 -7.72 5.75
N ASN A 38 -9.14 -8.60 4.75
CA ASN A 38 -7.84 -8.94 4.18
C ASN A 38 -7.18 -7.75 3.49
N LEU A 39 -7.95 -6.94 2.76
CA LEU A 39 -7.44 -5.71 2.14
C LEU A 39 -6.95 -4.71 3.19
N LYS A 40 -7.75 -4.48 4.24
CA LYS A 40 -7.42 -3.54 5.30
C LYS A 40 -6.14 -3.95 6.02
N GLU A 41 -6.01 -5.24 6.35
CA GLU A 41 -4.77 -5.77 6.94
C GLU A 41 -3.58 -5.59 6.00
N GLU A 42 -3.73 -5.96 4.72
CA GLU A 42 -2.67 -5.80 3.72
C GLU A 42 -2.21 -4.36 3.59
N LEU A 43 -3.13 -3.40 3.40
CA LEU A 43 -2.82 -1.97 3.28
C LEU A 43 -2.11 -1.43 4.52
N THR A 44 -2.60 -1.79 5.71
CA THR A 44 -2.04 -1.29 6.97
C THR A 44 -0.63 -1.84 7.22
N LYS A 45 -0.44 -3.15 7.02
CA LYS A 45 0.87 -3.79 7.19
C LYS A 45 1.87 -3.28 6.16
N HIS A 46 1.44 -3.17 4.90
CA HIS A 46 2.24 -2.65 3.81
C HIS A 46 2.77 -1.25 4.12
N ALA A 47 1.88 -0.31 4.46
CA ALA A 47 2.27 1.06 4.78
C ALA A 47 3.28 1.14 5.93
N VAL A 48 3.06 0.37 7.01
CA VAL A 48 3.99 0.32 8.16
C VAL A 48 5.35 -0.24 7.77
N ALA A 49 5.36 -1.37 7.05
CA ALA A 49 6.59 -2.02 6.62
C ALA A 49 7.38 -1.13 5.66
N GLU A 50 6.69 -0.47 4.73
CA GLU A 50 7.29 0.43 3.77
C GLU A 50 7.87 1.68 4.42
N GLU A 51 7.12 2.37 5.29
CA GLU A 51 7.62 3.56 5.98
C GLU A 51 8.87 3.25 6.80
N ARG A 52 8.87 2.10 7.48
CA ARG A 52 9.97 1.69 8.36
C ARG A 52 11.19 1.20 7.60
N HIS A 53 11.01 0.47 6.50
CA HIS A 53 12.10 -0.26 5.85
C HIS A 53 12.47 0.29 4.49
N PHE A 54 11.55 0.90 3.76
CA PHE A 54 11.84 1.49 2.46
C PHE A 54 12.07 3.01 2.57
N TYR A 55 11.18 3.75 3.24
CA TYR A 55 11.28 5.21 3.30
C TYR A 55 12.31 5.69 4.33
N ALA A 56 12.36 5.13 5.54
CA ALA A 56 13.25 5.61 6.59
C ALA A 56 14.75 5.65 6.16
N PRO A 57 15.30 4.66 5.44
CA PRO A 57 16.68 4.74 4.92
C PRO A 57 16.88 5.83 3.85
N LEU A 58 15.81 6.27 3.19
CA LEU A 58 15.85 7.26 2.10
C LEU A 58 15.60 8.69 2.60
N ILE A 59 15.15 8.88 3.86
CA ILE A 59 14.78 10.20 4.38
C ILE A 59 15.99 11.12 4.62
N GLU A 60 17.17 10.55 4.81
CA GLU A 60 18.41 11.29 5.06
C GLU A 60 19.06 11.84 3.78
N SER A 61 18.58 11.41 2.60
CA SER A 61 19.06 11.87 1.31
C SER A 61 18.17 13.00 0.77
N ASP A 62 18.78 14.15 0.47
CA ASP A 62 18.10 15.29 -0.17
C ASP A 62 17.39 14.91 -1.48
N GLN A 63 17.84 13.84 -2.15
CA GLN A 63 17.24 13.37 -3.40
C GLN A 63 15.91 12.64 -3.21
N SER A 64 15.60 12.16 -2.00
CA SER A 64 14.45 11.29 -1.72
C SER A 64 13.57 11.75 -0.55
N VAL A 65 13.94 12.83 0.15
CA VAL A 65 13.16 13.35 1.30
C VAL A 65 11.77 13.83 0.90
N ASP A 66 11.61 14.53 -0.22
CA ASP A 66 10.29 15.04 -0.64
C ASP A 66 9.37 13.89 -1.07
N MET A 67 9.95 12.89 -1.73
CA MET A 67 9.28 11.67 -2.16
C MET A 67 8.75 10.85 -0.97
N THR A 68 9.59 10.61 0.03
CA THR A 68 9.18 9.87 1.24
C THR A 68 8.09 10.60 2.04
N ARG A 69 8.16 11.94 2.13
CA ARG A 69 7.09 12.75 2.72
C ARG A 69 5.79 12.67 1.95
N HIS A 70 5.87 12.61 0.61
CA HIS A 70 4.70 12.44 -0.24
C HIS A 70 4.02 11.09 0.03
N GLY A 71 4.77 9.98 0.00
CA GLY A 71 4.25 8.64 0.28
C GLY A 71 3.56 8.54 1.65
N ILE A 72 4.18 9.06 2.71
CA ILE A 72 3.55 9.12 4.06
C ILE A 72 2.23 9.90 4.05
N ALA A 73 2.16 11.00 3.28
CA ALA A 73 0.92 11.78 3.17
C ALA A 73 -0.17 11.01 2.42
N GLU A 74 0.20 10.21 1.41
CA GLU A 74 -0.72 9.34 0.69
C GLU A 74 -1.25 8.20 1.58
N HIS A 75 -0.38 7.53 2.34
CA HIS A 75 -0.78 6.54 3.36
C HIS A 75 -1.82 7.11 4.33
N HIS A 76 -1.55 8.30 4.87
CA HIS A 76 -2.51 8.94 5.77
C HIS A 76 -3.84 9.28 5.08
N GLY A 77 -3.82 9.56 3.77
CA GLY A 77 -5.02 9.73 2.96
C GLY A 77 -5.81 8.44 2.77
N ILE A 78 -5.12 7.30 2.63
CA ILE A 78 -5.70 5.95 2.53
C ILE A 78 -6.34 5.55 3.87
N ASP A 79 -5.64 5.76 5.00
CA ASP A 79 -6.15 5.48 6.35
C ASP A 79 -7.46 6.21 6.65
N LYS A 80 -7.60 7.46 6.21
CA LYS A 80 -8.84 8.22 6.37
C LYS A 80 -10.01 7.58 5.66
N VAL A 81 -9.80 7.03 4.46
CA VAL A 81 -10.87 6.36 3.72
C VAL A 81 -11.19 5.00 4.34
N LEU A 82 -10.19 4.27 4.84
CA LEU A 82 -10.42 3.03 5.60
C LEU A 82 -11.28 3.29 6.85
N ALA A 83 -10.97 4.33 7.63
CA ALA A 83 -11.77 4.70 8.79
C ALA A 83 -13.23 5.05 8.40
N GLN A 84 -13.42 5.79 7.30
CA GLN A 84 -14.76 6.07 6.78
C GLN A 84 -15.51 4.81 6.33
N LEU A 85 -14.82 3.84 5.73
CA LEU A 85 -15.39 2.56 5.32
C LEU A 85 -15.82 1.73 6.53
N ASP A 86 -15.03 1.73 7.60
CA ASP A 86 -15.36 1.03 8.85
C ASP A 86 -16.61 1.61 9.54
N ASP A 87 -16.80 2.93 9.45
CA ASP A 87 -17.93 3.65 10.03
C ASP A 87 -19.18 3.66 9.13
N THR A 88 -19.11 3.05 7.94
CA THR A 88 -20.21 3.04 6.96
C THR A 88 -20.78 1.63 6.80
N GLU A 89 -22.11 1.52 6.77
CA GLU A 89 -22.77 0.24 6.52
C GLU A 89 -22.36 -0.34 5.15
N MET A 90 -21.76 -1.54 5.15
CA MET A 90 -21.20 -2.20 3.96
C MET A 90 -22.21 -2.46 2.83
N SER A 91 -23.48 -2.62 3.19
CA SER A 91 -24.58 -2.81 2.24
C SER A 91 -24.93 -1.51 1.47
N SER A 92 -24.50 -0.34 1.97
CA SER A 92 -24.96 0.96 1.51
C SER A 92 -24.29 1.42 0.20
N PRO A 93 -24.96 2.26 -0.61
CA PRO A 93 -24.34 2.90 -1.78
C PRO A 93 -23.16 3.81 -1.43
N THR A 94 -23.18 4.41 -0.23
CA THR A 94 -22.09 5.25 0.28
C THR A 94 -20.82 4.43 0.47
N TRP A 95 -20.93 3.23 1.04
CA TRP A 95 -19.78 2.33 1.22
C TRP A 95 -19.12 1.98 -0.12
N LEU A 96 -19.92 1.65 -1.14
CA LEU A 96 -19.40 1.39 -2.49
C LEU A 96 -18.67 2.60 -3.09
N THR A 97 -19.16 3.81 -2.83
CA THR A 97 -18.53 5.06 -3.29
C THR A 97 -17.18 5.28 -2.58
N LEU A 98 -17.13 5.04 -1.27
CA LEU A 98 -15.89 5.09 -0.50
C LEU A 98 -14.89 4.02 -0.97
N MET A 99 -15.35 2.80 -1.25
CA MET A 99 -14.48 1.71 -1.72
C MET A 99 -13.85 2.03 -3.09
N LYS A 100 -14.60 2.66 -4.00
CA LYS A 100 -14.06 3.17 -5.26
C LYS A 100 -13.05 4.31 -5.05
N THR A 101 -13.31 5.17 -4.05
CA THR A 101 -12.38 6.25 -3.68
C THR A 101 -11.09 5.67 -3.11
N LEU A 102 -11.17 4.65 -2.25
CA LEU A 102 -10.02 3.91 -1.72
C LEU A 102 -9.20 3.33 -2.88
N LYS A 103 -9.87 2.62 -3.81
CA LYS A 103 -9.20 2.02 -4.97
C LYS A 103 -8.43 3.04 -5.79
N HIS A 104 -9.04 4.17 -6.14
CA HIS A 104 -8.36 5.22 -6.88
C HIS A 104 -7.14 5.77 -6.14
N LYS A 105 -7.23 5.97 -4.82
CA LYS A 105 -6.11 6.46 -4.01
C LYS A 105 -4.96 5.48 -3.93
N VAL A 106 -5.27 4.20 -3.66
CA VAL A 106 -4.28 3.14 -3.61
C VAL A 106 -3.62 3.01 -4.98
N GLU A 107 -4.38 2.89 -6.07
CA GLU A 107 -3.79 2.73 -7.41
C GLU A 107 -2.88 3.90 -7.82
N HIS A 108 -3.28 5.14 -7.49
CA HIS A 108 -2.43 6.31 -7.73
C HIS A 108 -1.11 6.23 -6.96
N HIS A 109 -1.18 5.92 -5.67
CA HIS A 109 -0.02 5.75 -4.81
C HIS A 109 0.93 4.68 -5.37
N LEU A 110 0.42 3.47 -5.65
CA LEU A 110 1.23 2.37 -6.19
C LEU A 110 1.87 2.73 -7.54
N GLU A 111 1.18 3.52 -8.39
CA GLU A 111 1.74 3.99 -9.66
C GLU A 111 2.89 4.98 -9.45
N GLU A 112 2.72 5.96 -8.56
CA GLU A 112 3.78 6.93 -8.22
C GLU A 112 5.03 6.21 -7.71
N GLU A 113 4.86 5.20 -6.88
CA GLU A 113 5.98 4.43 -6.36
C GLU A 113 6.71 3.63 -7.43
N GLU A 114 5.95 2.84 -8.19
CA GLU A 114 6.50 1.94 -9.19
C GLU A 114 7.18 2.71 -10.34
N GLN A 115 6.68 3.90 -10.69
CA GLN A 115 7.21 4.71 -11.79
C GLN A 115 8.30 5.69 -11.35
N HIS A 116 8.18 6.30 -10.17
CA HIS A 116 9.06 7.39 -9.74
C HIS A 116 9.91 6.99 -8.53
N PHE A 117 9.31 6.39 -7.50
CA PHE A 117 10.03 6.19 -6.24
C PHE A 117 11.11 5.14 -6.39
N PHE A 118 10.78 4.01 -7.02
CA PHE A 118 11.71 2.91 -7.22
C PHE A 118 12.90 3.32 -8.09
N GLN A 119 12.68 4.21 -9.06
CA GLN A 119 13.77 4.75 -9.89
C GLN A 119 14.74 5.62 -9.10
N THR A 120 14.20 6.44 -8.18
CA THR A 120 15.01 7.31 -7.32
C THR A 120 15.76 6.50 -6.29
N ALA A 121 15.06 5.63 -5.55
CA ALA A 121 15.66 4.71 -4.59
C ALA A 121 16.69 3.77 -5.24
N GLY A 122 16.45 3.38 -6.50
CA GLY A 122 17.35 2.53 -7.28
C GLY A 122 18.74 3.13 -7.51
N LYS A 123 18.86 4.47 -7.50
CA LYS A 123 20.11 5.22 -7.62
C LYS A 123 20.82 5.43 -6.28
N VAL A 124 20.08 5.39 -5.18
CA VAL A 124 20.60 5.61 -3.82
C VAL A 124 21.05 4.29 -3.19
N LEU A 125 20.31 3.22 -3.42
CA LEU A 125 20.53 1.92 -2.80
C LEU A 125 21.38 0.99 -3.67
N ASP A 126 22.38 0.35 -3.08
CA ASP A 126 23.12 -0.76 -3.70
C ASP A 126 22.34 -2.08 -3.67
N SER A 127 22.91 -3.14 -4.26
CA SER A 127 22.25 -4.45 -4.37
C SER A 127 22.03 -5.11 -3.01
N ASP A 128 23.03 -5.07 -2.13
CA ASP A 128 23.01 -5.75 -0.83
C ASP A 128 22.01 -5.07 0.12
N GLN A 129 21.94 -3.74 0.05
CA GLN A 129 20.93 -2.94 0.73
C GLN A 129 19.53 -3.33 0.26
N LYS A 130 19.28 -3.40 -1.06
CA LYS A 130 17.95 -3.76 -1.59
C LYS A 130 17.52 -5.15 -1.17
N GLU A 131 18.41 -6.14 -1.14
CA GLU A 131 18.10 -7.48 -0.64
C GLU A 131 17.83 -7.49 0.87
N THR A 132 18.65 -6.77 1.66
CA THR A 132 18.47 -6.65 3.11
C THR A 132 17.13 -5.99 3.48
N LEU A 133 16.74 -4.94 2.75
CA LEU A 133 15.47 -4.25 2.98
C LEU A 133 14.29 -5.15 2.61
N ALA A 134 14.41 -5.95 1.55
CA ALA A 134 13.38 -6.94 1.17
C ALA A 134 13.10 -7.91 2.33
N LEU A 135 14.15 -8.47 2.94
CA LEU A 135 14.00 -9.41 4.06
C LEU A 135 13.31 -8.78 5.28
N LYS A 136 13.64 -7.52 5.59
CA LYS A 136 13.00 -6.79 6.69
C LYS A 136 11.53 -6.50 6.41
N TYR A 137 11.23 -6.08 5.18
CA TYR A 137 9.86 -5.85 4.73
C TYR A 137 9.03 -7.14 4.83
N GLU A 138 9.52 -8.25 4.28
CA GLU A 138 8.82 -9.54 4.34
C GLU A 138 8.62 -10.03 5.78
N GLN A 139 9.57 -9.76 6.68
CA GLN A 139 9.43 -10.10 8.09
C GLN A 139 8.34 -9.30 8.81
N GLU A 140 8.17 -8.01 8.50
CA GLU A 140 7.09 -7.19 9.06
C GLU A 140 5.71 -7.57 8.48
N MET A 141 5.69 -8.06 7.24
CA MET A 141 4.46 -8.51 6.57
C MET A 141 3.94 -9.88 7.06
N ALA A 142 4.81 -10.69 7.68
CA ALA A 142 4.49 -12.04 8.19
C ALA A 142 3.61 -12.01 9.45
#